data_AF-A0A2S5CLH5-F1
#
_entry.id   AF-A0A2S5CLH5-F1
#
_cell.length_a   1.000
_cell.length_b   1.000
_cell.length_c   1.000
_cell.angle_alpha   90.00
_cell.angle_beta   90.00
_cell.angle_gamma   90.00
#
_symmetry.space_group_name_H-M   'P 1'
#
loop_
_entity.id
_entity.type
_entity.pdbx_description
1 polymer ?
#
loop_
_entity_poly.entity_id
_entity_poly.type
_entity_poly.pdbx_seq_one_letter_code
_entity_poly.pdbx_strand_id
1 'polypeptide(L)'
;MIGLARERLRQKALYSIVPAYALSETFTLPELQRLHEVLIGKRLQKKSFRRRIRRIEQAELLLDTGEKRSEGGRPATLYRMKQASDSYTFVRNLED
;
A
#
# COMPACT_ATOMS: atom_id res chain seq x y z
N MET A 1 2.27 -25.53 -0.56
CA MET A 1 3.21 -24.37 -0.68
C MET A 1 2.49 -23.04 -0.93
N ILE A 2 1.52 -22.96 -1.85
CA ILE A 2 0.79 -21.70 -2.16
C ILE A 2 0.05 -21.11 -0.95
N GLY A 3 -0.60 -21.95 -0.13
CA GLY A 3 -1.33 -21.49 1.05
C GLY A 3 -0.46 -20.73 2.07
N LEU A 4 0.74 -21.25 2.33
CA LEU A 4 1.70 -20.62 3.25
C LEU A 4 2.23 -19.28 2.70
N ALA A 5 2.52 -19.21 1.40
CA ALA A 5 2.96 -17.97 0.75
C ALA A 5 1.86 -16.90 0.81
N ARG A 6 0.61 -17.28 0.56
CA ARG A 6 -0.56 -16.39 0.67
C ARG A 6 -0.74 -15.87 2.10
N GLU A 7 -0.61 -16.74 3.10
CA GLU A 7 -0.72 -16.33 4.50
C GLU A 7 0.40 -15.36 4.89
N ARG A 8 1.65 -15.62 4.50
CA ARG A 8 2.75 -14.68 4.72
C ARG A 8 2.52 -13.33 4.06
N LEU A 9 1.95 -13.31 2.85
CA LEU A 9 1.63 -12.06 2.16
C LEU A 9 0.53 -11.28 2.88
N ARG A 10 -0.51 -11.98 3.38
CA ARG A 10 -1.57 -11.39 4.21
C ARG A 10 -0.99 -10.76 5.48
N GLN A 11 -0.11 -11.47 6.19
CA GLN A 11 0.56 -10.95 7.38
C GLN A 11 1.39 -9.70 7.04
N LYS A 12 2.21 -9.75 5.99
CA LYS A 12 2.99 -8.59 5.51
C LYS A 12 2.11 -7.38 5.17
N ALA A 13 0.88 -7.57 4.70
CA ALA A 13 -0.03 -6.45 4.44
C ALA A 13 -0.45 -5.70 5.72
N LEU A 14 -0.43 -6.35 6.87
CA LEU A 14 -0.77 -5.70 8.14
C LEU A 14 0.32 -4.73 8.59
N TYR A 15 1.60 -5.04 8.38
CA TYR A 15 2.72 -4.31 8.98
C TYR A 15 3.82 -3.87 8.00
N SER A 16 3.68 -4.05 6.69
CA SER A 16 4.66 -3.58 5.70
C SER A 16 4.01 -3.02 4.45
N ILE A 17 4.79 -2.32 3.62
CA ILE A 17 4.36 -1.81 2.31
C ILE A 17 4.63 -2.82 1.19
N VAL A 18 5.25 -3.96 1.51
CA VAL A 18 5.65 -5.02 0.57
C VAL A 18 4.52 -5.47 -0.38
N PRO A 19 3.23 -5.53 0.01
CA PRO A 19 2.20 -5.86 -0.97
C PRO A 19 2.15 -4.92 -2.18
N ALA A 20 2.56 -3.66 -2.04
CA ALA A 20 2.56 -2.69 -3.14
C ALA A 20 3.35 -3.16 -4.37
N TYR A 21 4.36 -4.03 -4.20
CA TYR A 21 5.11 -4.64 -5.31
C TYR A 21 4.25 -5.57 -6.19
N ALA A 22 3.06 -5.95 -5.75
CA ALA A 22 2.09 -6.68 -6.58
C ALA A 22 1.27 -5.78 -7.51
N LEU A 23 1.38 -4.45 -7.37
CA LEU A 23 0.79 -3.49 -8.30
C LEU A 23 1.72 -3.24 -9.49
N SER A 24 1.20 -2.54 -10.49
CA SER A 24 2.00 -1.98 -11.58
C SER A 24 3.10 -1.07 -11.03
N GLU A 25 4.15 -0.84 -11.83
CA GLU A 25 5.31 -0.01 -11.45
C GLU A 25 4.91 1.38 -10.91
N THR A 26 3.87 1.97 -11.51
CA THR A 26 3.21 3.18 -11.01
C THR A 26 1.77 2.89 -10.61
N PHE A 27 1.38 3.31 -9.42
CA PHE A 27 0.05 3.09 -8.86
C PHE A 27 -0.45 4.29 -8.06
N THR A 28 -1.74 4.32 -7.80
CA THR A 28 -2.43 5.34 -7.04
C THR A 28 -2.66 4.86 -5.59
N LEU A 29 -2.79 5.79 -4.64
CA LEU A 29 -3.10 5.43 -3.24
C LEU A 29 -4.42 4.64 -3.07
N PRO A 30 -5.50 4.91 -3.84
CA PRO A 30 -6.70 4.08 -3.83
C PRO A 30 -6.45 2.63 -4.28
N GLU A 31 -5.60 2.40 -5.28
CA GLU A 31 -5.21 1.04 -5.69
C GLU A 31 -4.45 0.31 -4.58
N LEU A 32 -3.53 1.02 -3.92
CA LEU A 32 -2.83 0.50 -2.75
C LEU A 32 -3.78 0.14 -1.60
N GLN A 33 -4.81 0.98 -1.35
CA GLN A 33 -5.83 0.68 -0.36
C GLN A 33 -6.59 -0.60 -0.73
N ARG A 34 -7.06 -0.68 -1.98
CA ARG A 34 -7.84 -1.82 -2.47
C ARG A 34 -7.05 -3.12 -2.36
N LEU A 35 -5.76 -3.09 -2.68
CA LEU A 35 -4.89 -4.24 -2.51
C LEU A 35 -4.82 -4.72 -1.07
N HIS A 36 -4.63 -3.81 -0.12
CA HIS A 36 -4.61 -4.16 1.31
C HIS A 36 -5.96 -4.72 1.77
N GLU A 37 -7.08 -4.13 1.32
CA GLU A 37 -8.43 -4.63 1.62
C GLU A 37 -8.65 -6.06 1.10
N VAL A 38 -8.19 -6.35 -0.11
CA VAL A 38 -8.28 -7.69 -0.73
C VAL A 38 -7.42 -8.70 0.04
N LEU A 39 -6.19 -8.33 0.41
CA LEU A 39 -5.28 -9.23 1.14
C LEU A 39 -5.78 -9.51 2.56
N ILE A 40 -6.26 -8.48 3.27
CA ILE A 40 -6.80 -8.60 4.64
C ILE A 40 -8.21 -9.22 4.62
N GLY A 41 -8.91 -9.15 3.49
CA GLY A 41 -10.28 -9.65 3.32
C GLY A 41 -11.33 -8.81 4.04
N LYS A 42 -11.01 -7.54 4.35
CA LYS A 42 -11.88 -6.61 5.06
C LYS A 42 -11.72 -5.20 4.50
N ARG A 43 -12.77 -4.39 4.59
CA ARG A 43 -12.71 -2.96 4.25
C ARG A 43 -11.91 -2.22 5.31
N LEU A 44 -11.00 -1.35 4.88
CA LEU A 44 -10.19 -0.56 5.78
C LEU A 44 -10.90 0.74 6.11
N GLN A 45 -10.81 1.15 7.37
CA GLN A 45 -11.28 2.46 7.75
C GLN A 45 -10.41 3.53 7.08
N LYS A 46 -11.06 4.50 6.42
CA LYS A 46 -10.37 5.62 5.75
C LYS A 46 -9.40 6.35 6.68
N LYS A 47 -9.71 6.44 7.98
CA LYS A 47 -8.85 7.08 9.00
C LYS A 47 -7.56 6.29 9.23
N SER A 48 -7.65 4.98 9.43
CA SER A 48 -6.50 4.10 9.64
C SER A 48 -5.59 4.04 8.42
N PHE A 49 -6.19 3.93 7.22
CA PHE A 49 -5.41 3.98 5.98
C PHE A 49 -4.71 5.32 5.78
N ARG A 50 -5.37 6.46 6.06
CA ARG A 50 -4.72 7.78 6.02
C ARG A 50 -3.55 7.90 6.99
N ARG A 51 -3.63 7.32 8.19
CA ARG A 51 -2.49 7.26 9.13
C ARG A 51 -1.35 6.42 8.56
N ARG A 52 -1.65 5.32 7.85
CA ARG A 52 -0.66 4.50 7.16
C ARG A 52 0.05 5.29 6.07
N ILE A 53 -0.70 6.01 5.23
CA ILE A 53 -0.13 6.87 4.18
C ILE A 53 0.81 7.92 4.77
N ARG A 54 0.43 8.59 5.86
CA ARG A 54 1.33 9.57 6.51
C ARG A 54 2.66 8.95 6.96
N ARG A 55 2.66 7.71 7.45
CA ARG A 55 3.89 7.01 7.82
C ARG A 55 4.73 6.66 6.60
N ILE A 56 4.08 6.27 5.50
CA ILE A 56 4.72 6.02 4.21
C ILE A 56 5.43 7.26 3.70
N GLU A 57 4.77 8.42 3.77
CA GLU A 57 5.32 9.72 3.38
C GLU A 57 6.48 10.13 4.30
N GLN A 58 6.33 9.99 5.62
CA GLN A 58 7.37 10.30 6.61
C GLN A 58 8.63 9.43 6.45
N ALA A 59 8.44 8.16 6.10
CA ALA A 59 9.54 7.23 5.83
C ALA A 59 10.01 7.30 4.38
N GLU A 60 9.46 8.22 3.58
CA GLU A 60 9.81 8.46 2.20
C GLU A 60 9.81 7.19 1.32
N LEU A 61 8.85 6.28 1.51
CA LEU A 61 8.84 4.98 0.81
C LEU A 61 8.29 5.07 -0.62
N LEU A 62 7.65 6.19 -0.96
CA LEU A 62 7.07 6.43 -2.28
C LEU A 62 7.71 7.65 -2.95
N LEU A 63 7.82 7.58 -4.28
CA LEU A 63 8.14 8.69 -5.16
C LEU A 63 6.85 9.15 -5.83
N ASP A 64 6.52 10.43 -5.67
CA ASP A 64 5.51 11.08 -6.51
C ASP A 64 6.11 11.24 -7.92
N THR A 65 5.41 10.69 -8.91
CA THR A 65 5.85 10.75 -10.32
C THR A 65 5.52 12.10 -10.97
N GLY A 66 4.70 12.94 -10.32
CA GLY A 66 4.14 14.17 -10.90
C GLY A 66 2.97 13.90 -11.87
N GLU A 67 2.76 12.65 -12.25
CA GLU A 67 1.70 12.24 -13.16
C GLU A 67 0.41 11.93 -12.42
N LYS A 68 -0.71 12.02 -13.14
CA LYS A 68 -2.03 11.69 -12.63
C LYS A 68 -2.75 10.75 -13.59
N ARG A 69 -3.43 9.75 -13.04
CA ARG A 69 -4.31 8.85 -13.79
C ARG A 69 -5.77 9.25 -13.57
N SER A 70 -6.53 9.35 -14.66
CA SER A 70 -7.98 9.58 -14.63
C SER A 70 -8.69 8.36 -15.20
N GLU A 71 -9.41 7.63 -14.35
CA GLU A 71 -10.25 6.50 -14.74
C GLU A 71 -11.73 6.83 -14.49
N GLY A 72 -12.20 7.93 -15.11
CA GLY A 72 -13.61 8.34 -15.02
C GLY A 72 -13.99 9.12 -13.77
N GLY A 73 -13.03 9.72 -13.07
CA GLY A 73 -13.26 10.51 -11.85
C GLY A 73 -12.18 11.56 -11.60
N ARG A 74 -12.05 12.02 -10.34
CA ARG A 74 -10.98 12.96 -9.95
C ARG A 74 -9.61 12.32 -10.24
N PRO A 75 -8.72 12.98 -11.00
CA PRO A 75 -7.39 12.45 -11.29
C PRO A 75 -6.63 12.13 -9.99
N ALA A 76 -6.07 10.93 -9.91
CA ALA A 76 -5.29 10.46 -8.78
C ALA A 76 -3.80 10.49 -9.11
N THR A 77 -2.98 10.98 -8.18
CA THR A 77 -1.53 11.02 -8.32
C THR A 77 -0.95 9.61 -8.42
N LEU A 78 0.00 9.45 -9.33
CA LEU A 78 0.76 8.23 -9.52
C LEU A 78 2.04 8.24 -8.67
N TYR A 79 2.25 7.12 -7.99
CA TYR A 79 3.38 6.89 -7.11
C TYR A 79 4.17 5.66 -7.58
N ARG A 80 5.48 5.66 -7.30
CA ARG A 80 6.38 4.52 -7.49
C ARG A 80 7.05 4.17 -6.15
N MET A 81 7.32 2.88 -5.91
CA MET A 81 8.09 2.44 -4.75
C MET A 81 9.54 2.94 -4.81
N LYS A 82 10.12 3.36 -3.67
CA LYS A 82 11.58 3.55 -3.56
C LYS A 82 12.28 2.20 -3.37
N GLN A 83 13.50 2.05 -3.89
CA GLN A 83 14.30 0.81 -3.77
C GLN A 83 14.55 0.34 -2.32
N ALA A 84 14.55 1.25 -1.33
CA ALA A 84 14.79 0.91 0.07
C ALA A 84 13.51 0.50 0.84
N SER A 85 12.38 0.31 0.17
CA SER A 85 11.07 0.13 0.83
C SER A 85 10.81 -1.29 1.34
N ASP A 86 11.60 -2.26 0.89
CA ASP A 86 11.39 -3.69 1.15
C ASP A 86 11.60 -4.11 2.61
N SER A 87 12.44 -3.37 3.34
CA SER A 87 12.79 -3.66 4.74
C SER A 87 11.96 -2.86 5.74
N TYR A 88 11.14 -1.89 5.28
CA TYR A 88 10.40 -1.03 6.18
C TYR A 88 9.18 -1.74 6.78
N THR A 89 9.08 -1.72 8.11
CA THR A 89 7.94 -2.21 8.87
C THR A 89 7.30 -1.08 9.67
N PHE A 90 5.96 -1.08 9.71
CA PHE A 90 5.21 -0.10 10.47
C PHE A 90 5.09 -0.56 11.93
N VAL A 91 5.24 0.39 12.86
CA VAL A 91 5.16 0.15 14.31
C VAL A 91 3.78 -0.36 14.77
N ARG A 92 2.72 -0.15 13.97
CA ARG A 92 1.36 -0.63 14.27
C ARG A 92 0.74 -1.30 13.06
N ASN A 93 -0.08 -2.31 13.34
CA ASN A 93 -0.83 -3.01 12.32
C ASN A 93 -1.97 -2.12 11.79
N LEU A 94 -2.44 -2.47 10.60
CA LEU A 94 -3.51 -1.73 9.93
C LEU A 94 -4.89 -1.93 10.59
N GLU A 95 -5.03 -2.95 11.44
CA GLU A 95 -6.25 -3.30 12.17
C GLU A 95 -6.31 -2.71 13.60
N ASP A 96 -5.27 -2.01 14.07
CA ASP A 96 -5.22 -1.34 15.40
C ASP A 96 -5.82 0.09 15.42
#